data_AF-H3CEM2-F1
#
_entry.id   AF-H3CEM2-F1
#
_cell.length_a   1.000
_cell.length_b   1.000
_cell.length_c   1.000
_cell.angle_alpha   90.00
_cell.angle_beta   90.00
_cell.angle_gamma   90.00
#
_symmetry.space_group_name_H-M   'P 1'
#
loop_
_entity.id
_entity.type
_entity.pdbx_description
1 polymer ?
#
loop_
_entity_poly.entity_id
_entity_poly.type
_entity_poly.pdbx_seq_one_letter_code
_entity_poly.pdbx_strand_id
1 'polypeptide(L)'
;VLINFSMALAEMERQQLDAPSASMLLVNLFQLLYVLDGLWNEEAILTTMDLMHDGFGFMLAFGDLVWVPFTYSLQAFYLVDHPSPLSPAAISAIVALKAVGFYIFRKSNSEKNAFRRNPADPRLAHLKSIPTATGKSLLVSGWWGVVRHPNYLGDLLMALAWSLPCGFQHLLPWYYMIYFLILLVHRDSRDMSECRRKYGRAWEEYCRTVRFRLVPHLY
;
A
#
# COMPACT_ATOMS: atom_id res chain seq x y z
N VAL A 1 -6.33 10.16 -9.90
CA VAL A 1 -7.76 10.53 -9.64
C VAL A 1 -8.39 11.21 -10.85
N LEU A 2 -7.87 12.33 -11.35
CA LEU A 2 -8.46 13.03 -12.50
C LEU A 2 -8.52 12.14 -13.76
N ILE A 3 -7.43 11.46 -14.10
CA ILE A 3 -7.39 10.51 -15.23
C ILE A 3 -8.49 9.45 -15.08
N ASN A 4 -8.61 8.80 -13.92
CA ASN A 4 -9.64 7.78 -13.71
C ASN A 4 -11.06 8.31 -13.83
N PHE A 5 -11.31 9.53 -13.37
CA PHE A 5 -12.62 10.16 -13.54
C PHE A 5 -12.94 10.36 -15.02
N SER A 6 -11.97 10.84 -15.81
CA SER A 6 -12.10 10.91 -17.26
C SER A 6 -12.33 9.53 -17.88
N MET A 7 -11.66 8.47 -17.40
CA MET A 7 -11.87 7.10 -17.87
C MET A 7 -13.27 6.58 -17.53
N ALA A 8 -13.84 6.94 -16.37
CA ALA A 8 -15.21 6.58 -16.03
C ALA A 8 -16.23 7.22 -16.99
N LEU A 9 -16.03 8.48 -17.34
CA LEU A 9 -16.86 9.15 -18.36
C LEU A 9 -16.66 8.54 -19.76
N ALA A 10 -15.42 8.18 -20.11
CA ALA A 10 -15.12 7.54 -21.39
C ALA A 10 -15.74 6.14 -21.51
N GLU A 11 -15.78 5.36 -20.42
CA GLU A 11 -16.49 4.08 -20.37
C GLU A 11 -17.99 4.29 -20.63
N MET A 12 -18.62 5.27 -19.97
CA MET A 12 -20.04 5.57 -20.19
C MET A 12 -20.34 5.92 -21.64
N GLU A 13 -19.52 6.78 -22.25
CA GLU A 13 -19.71 7.20 -23.64
C GLU A 13 -19.52 6.02 -24.61
N ARG A 14 -18.45 5.23 -24.44
CA ARG A 14 -18.14 4.11 -25.36
C ARG A 14 -19.08 2.93 -25.23
N GLN A 15 -19.49 2.61 -24.00
CA GLN A 15 -20.36 1.47 -23.71
C GLN A 15 -21.85 1.86 -23.69
N GLN A 16 -22.18 3.13 -23.96
CA GLN A 16 -23.54 3.69 -23.95
C GLN A 16 -24.27 3.44 -22.62
N LEU A 17 -23.60 3.72 -21.51
CA LEU A 17 -24.13 3.53 -20.16
C LEU A 17 -24.58 4.87 -19.55
N ASP A 18 -25.71 4.85 -18.85
CA ASP A 18 -26.19 6.01 -18.07
C ASP A 18 -25.32 6.30 -16.83
N ALA A 19 -24.56 5.31 -16.37
CA ALA A 19 -23.65 5.41 -15.24
C ALA A 19 -22.43 4.48 -15.42
N PRO A 20 -21.29 4.76 -14.78
CA PRO A 20 -20.12 3.90 -14.87
C PRO A 20 -20.40 2.50 -14.34
N SER A 21 -19.69 1.49 -14.88
CA SER A 21 -19.86 0.11 -14.45
C SER A 21 -19.46 -0.08 -12.98
N ALA A 22 -20.00 -1.11 -12.32
CA ALA A 22 -19.62 -1.43 -10.94
C ALA A 22 -18.09 -1.63 -10.80
N SER A 23 -17.46 -2.26 -11.79
CA SER A 23 -16.00 -2.45 -11.85
C SER A 23 -15.24 -1.13 -11.91
N MET A 24 -15.69 -0.20 -12.76
CA MET A 24 -15.10 1.14 -12.89
C MET A 24 -15.27 1.95 -11.61
N LEU A 25 -16.45 1.90 -10.99
CA LEU A 25 -16.73 2.57 -9.72
C LEU A 25 -15.84 2.04 -8.59
N LEU A 26 -15.65 0.72 -8.49
CA LEU A 26 -14.75 0.12 -7.50
C LEU A 26 -13.31 0.63 -7.65
N VAL A 27 -12.75 0.57 -8.87
CA VAL A 27 -11.38 1.05 -9.14
C VAL A 27 -11.24 2.54 -8.79
N ASN A 28 -12.15 3.38 -9.25
CA ASN A 28 -12.15 4.81 -8.99
C ASN A 28 -12.23 5.12 -7.49
N LEU A 29 -13.21 4.53 -6.79
CA LEU A 29 -13.41 4.76 -5.36
C LEU A 29 -12.22 4.26 -4.54
N PHE A 30 -11.70 3.07 -4.84
CA PHE A 30 -10.60 2.49 -4.09
C PHE A 30 -9.30 3.29 -4.20
N GLN A 31 -9.02 3.84 -5.37
CA GLN A 31 -7.85 4.69 -5.60
C GLN A 31 -8.07 6.11 -5.07
N LEU A 32 -9.28 6.65 -5.20
CA LEU A 32 -9.63 7.95 -4.59
C LEU A 32 -9.45 7.91 -3.07
N LEU A 33 -10.00 6.88 -2.41
CA LEU A 33 -9.84 6.70 -0.97
C LEU A 33 -8.36 6.60 -0.58
N TYR A 34 -7.54 5.89 -1.35
CA TYR A 34 -6.10 5.80 -1.09
C TYR A 34 -5.38 7.15 -1.21
N VAL A 35 -5.73 7.96 -2.22
CA VAL A 35 -5.15 9.30 -2.38
C VAL A 35 -5.59 10.24 -1.25
N LEU A 36 -6.89 10.27 -0.93
CA LEU A 36 -7.41 11.07 0.19
C LEU A 36 -6.77 10.68 1.51
N ASP A 37 -6.57 9.38 1.72
CA ASP A 37 -5.93 8.83 2.90
C ASP A 37 -4.47 9.28 3.04
N GLY A 38 -3.73 9.30 1.94
CA GLY A 38 -2.37 9.82 1.86
C GLY A 38 -2.32 11.32 2.16
N LEU A 39 -3.20 12.12 1.56
CA LEU A 39 -3.29 13.56 1.80
C LEU A 39 -3.67 13.89 3.25
N TRP A 40 -4.59 13.13 3.85
CA TRP A 40 -4.96 13.30 5.25
C TRP A 40 -3.80 13.01 6.21
N ASN A 41 -2.82 12.21 5.77
CA ASN A 41 -1.67 11.79 6.57
C ASN A 41 -0.35 12.26 5.93
N GLU A 42 -0.40 13.41 5.27
CA GLU A 42 0.73 13.98 4.53
C GLU A 42 1.99 14.13 5.39
N GLU A 43 1.85 14.44 6.69
CA GLU A 43 2.94 14.45 7.67
C GLU A 43 3.80 13.18 7.59
N ALA A 44 3.18 12.01 7.43
CA ALA A 44 3.90 10.74 7.40
C ALA A 44 4.79 10.61 6.16
N ILE A 45 4.44 11.27 5.05
CA ILE A 45 5.19 11.26 3.79
C ILE A 45 6.57 11.91 3.99
N LEU A 46 6.65 12.96 4.82
CA LEU A 46 7.91 13.66 5.14
C LEU A 46 8.96 12.76 5.79
N THR A 47 8.56 11.59 6.29
CA THR A 47 9.46 10.61 6.92
C THR A 47 9.87 9.46 6.00
N THR A 48 9.49 9.51 4.73
CA THR A 48 9.79 8.46 3.75
C THR A 48 11.24 8.49 3.29
N MET A 49 11.73 7.36 2.77
CA MET A 49 13.10 7.26 2.24
C MET A 49 13.36 8.26 1.11
N ASP A 50 12.38 8.45 0.24
CA ASP A 50 12.49 9.31 -0.94
C ASP A 50 12.76 10.78 -0.56
N LEU A 51 12.21 11.26 0.57
CA LEU A 51 12.45 12.61 1.08
C LEU A 51 13.64 12.71 2.05
N MET A 52 13.90 11.66 2.84
CA MET A 52 14.91 11.71 3.89
C MET A 52 16.31 11.33 3.43
N HIS A 53 16.43 10.49 2.38
CA HIS A 53 17.69 9.87 1.98
C HIS A 53 17.99 9.96 0.49
N ASP A 54 16.96 9.87 -0.37
CA ASP A 54 17.17 9.90 -1.81
C ASP A 54 17.25 11.35 -2.33
N GLY A 55 18.18 11.63 -3.25
CA GLY A 55 18.32 12.95 -3.86
C GLY A 55 17.32 13.14 -5.01
N PHE A 56 16.79 14.36 -5.18
CA PHE A 56 15.89 14.66 -6.29
C PHE A 56 16.64 14.66 -7.64
N GLY A 57 16.13 13.91 -8.60
CA GLY A 57 16.72 13.75 -9.93
C GLY A 57 15.74 13.12 -10.91
N PHE A 58 16.22 12.78 -12.10
CA PHE A 58 15.36 12.30 -13.20
C PHE A 58 14.47 11.10 -12.81
N MET A 59 15.01 10.13 -12.06
CA MET A 59 14.26 8.95 -11.63
C MET A 59 13.01 9.33 -10.80
N LEU A 60 13.17 10.20 -9.80
CA LEU A 60 12.05 10.64 -8.96
C LEU A 60 11.09 11.53 -9.75
N ALA A 61 11.60 12.51 -10.51
CA ALA A 61 10.76 13.38 -11.32
C ALA A 61 9.92 12.61 -12.35
N PHE A 62 10.50 11.63 -13.04
CA PHE A 62 9.79 10.77 -13.98
C PHE A 62 8.81 9.83 -13.25
N GLY A 63 9.23 9.28 -12.11
CA GLY A 63 8.39 8.47 -11.23
C GLY A 63 7.09 9.20 -10.86
N ASP A 64 7.22 10.42 -10.35
CA ASP A 64 6.12 11.21 -9.83
C ASP A 64 5.20 11.74 -10.94
N LEU A 65 5.78 12.29 -12.02
CA LEU A 65 5.02 13.00 -13.05
C LEU A 65 4.48 12.11 -14.16
N VAL A 66 5.13 10.97 -14.42
CA VAL A 66 4.78 10.09 -15.55
C VAL A 66 4.40 8.71 -15.05
N TRP A 67 5.29 8.04 -14.33
CA TRP A 67 5.08 6.64 -13.98
C TRP A 67 3.81 6.44 -13.15
N VAL A 68 3.67 7.15 -12.03
CA VAL A 68 2.52 7.02 -11.13
C VAL A 68 1.19 7.30 -11.86
N PRO A 69 0.96 8.48 -12.46
CA PRO A 69 -0.35 8.78 -13.05
C PRO A 69 -0.72 7.85 -14.22
N PHE A 70 0.22 7.51 -15.11
CA PHE A 70 -0.11 6.75 -16.31
C PHE A 70 -0.12 5.23 -16.10
N THR A 71 0.63 4.70 -15.13
CA THR A 71 0.60 3.26 -14.83
C THR A 71 -0.43 2.88 -13.79
N TYR A 72 -0.73 3.75 -12.80
CA TYR A 72 -1.71 3.43 -11.74
C TYR A 72 -3.15 3.59 -12.24
N SER A 73 -3.35 4.27 -13.38
CA SER A 73 -4.65 4.42 -14.04
C SER A 73 -4.96 3.29 -15.02
N LEU A 74 -4.08 2.29 -15.18
CA LEU A 74 -4.22 1.24 -16.20
C LEU A 74 -5.48 0.38 -16.03
N GLN A 75 -5.93 0.14 -14.79
CA GLN A 75 -7.16 -0.61 -14.53
C GLN A 75 -8.39 0.15 -15.04
N ALA A 76 -8.47 1.46 -14.77
CA ALA A 76 -9.54 2.31 -15.28
C ALA A 76 -9.47 2.42 -16.80
N PHE A 77 -8.27 2.64 -17.37
CA PHE A 77 -8.06 2.65 -18.81
C PHE A 77 -8.53 1.35 -19.48
N TYR A 78 -8.14 0.19 -18.92
CA TYR A 78 -8.52 -1.11 -19.45
C TYR A 78 -10.04 -1.32 -19.46
N LEU A 79 -10.73 -0.93 -18.38
CA LEU A 79 -12.17 -1.11 -18.23
C LEU A 79 -13.01 -0.31 -19.25
N VAL A 80 -12.48 0.77 -19.83
CA VAL A 80 -13.18 1.56 -20.86
C VAL A 80 -13.63 0.68 -22.03
N ASP A 81 -12.74 -0.20 -22.51
CA ASP A 81 -12.99 -1.04 -23.67
C ASP A 81 -13.24 -2.52 -23.30
N HIS A 82 -13.10 -2.88 -22.02
CA HIS A 82 -13.28 -4.25 -21.52
C HIS A 82 -14.26 -4.31 -20.34
N PRO A 83 -15.58 -4.23 -20.60
CA PRO A 83 -16.58 -4.37 -19.56
C PRO A 83 -16.42 -5.69 -18.80
N SER A 84 -16.34 -5.59 -17.48
CA SER A 84 -16.17 -6.74 -16.59
C SER A 84 -17.40 -6.83 -15.68
N PRO A 85 -18.41 -7.64 -16.03
CA PRO A 85 -19.59 -7.80 -15.19
C PRO A 85 -19.23 -8.60 -13.93
N LEU A 86 -19.35 -7.98 -12.77
CA LEU A 86 -19.10 -8.62 -11.48
C LEU A 86 -20.41 -9.07 -10.84
N SER A 87 -20.43 -10.30 -10.32
CA SER A 87 -21.53 -10.74 -9.47
C SER A 87 -21.54 -9.96 -8.15
N PRO A 88 -22.70 -9.81 -7.47
CA PRO A 88 -22.75 -9.19 -6.16
C PRO A 88 -21.80 -9.83 -5.14
N ALA A 89 -21.63 -11.16 -5.19
CA ALA A 89 -20.68 -11.88 -4.36
C ALA A 89 -19.22 -11.48 -4.63
N ALA A 90 -18.83 -11.33 -5.90
CA ALA A 90 -17.50 -10.87 -6.28
C ALA A 90 -17.26 -9.42 -5.82
N ILE A 91 -18.24 -8.54 -5.99
CA ILE A 91 -18.18 -7.15 -5.48
C ILE A 91 -17.97 -7.16 -3.97
N SER A 92 -18.77 -7.91 -3.21
CA SER A 92 -18.64 -8.00 -1.75
C SER A 92 -17.27 -8.52 -1.33
N ALA A 93 -16.75 -9.55 -2.00
CA ALA A 93 -15.43 -10.11 -1.70
C ALA A 93 -14.30 -9.10 -1.98
N ILE A 94 -14.37 -8.39 -3.11
CA ILE A 94 -13.38 -7.36 -3.49
C ILE A 94 -13.41 -6.18 -2.51
N VAL A 95 -14.59 -5.72 -2.12
CA VAL A 95 -14.75 -4.65 -1.11
C VAL A 95 -14.22 -5.09 0.25
N ALA A 96 -14.52 -6.32 0.68
CA ALA A 96 -13.99 -6.88 1.92
C ALA A 96 -12.45 -6.95 1.88
N LEU A 97 -11.87 -7.42 0.78
CA LEU A 97 -10.42 -7.46 0.59
C LEU A 97 -9.80 -6.06 0.69
N LYS A 98 -10.39 -5.06 0.01
CA LYS A 98 -9.94 -3.66 0.09
C LYS A 98 -10.02 -3.14 1.52
N ALA A 99 -11.12 -3.40 2.23
CA ALA A 99 -11.32 -2.94 3.60
C ALA A 99 -10.31 -3.57 4.57
N VAL A 100 -10.05 -4.87 4.45
CA VAL A 100 -9.03 -5.57 5.25
C VAL A 100 -7.64 -5.00 4.96
N GLY A 101 -7.27 -4.87 3.68
CA GLY A 101 -5.99 -4.29 3.29
C GLY A 101 -5.79 -2.87 3.84
N PHE A 102 -6.81 -2.03 3.69
CA PHE A 102 -6.81 -0.66 4.20
C PHE A 102 -6.73 -0.60 5.73
N TYR A 103 -7.46 -1.47 6.43
CA TYR A 103 -7.42 -1.55 7.89
C TYR A 103 -6.01 -1.91 8.37
N ILE A 104 -5.38 -2.95 7.80
CA ILE A 104 -4.02 -3.36 8.15
C ILE A 104 -3.03 -2.22 7.86
N PHE A 105 -3.10 -1.64 6.66
CA PHE A 105 -2.23 -0.54 6.23
C PHE A 105 -2.32 0.66 7.18
N ARG A 106 -3.54 1.12 7.45
CA ARG A 106 -3.77 2.31 8.27
C ARG A 106 -3.46 2.03 9.73
N LYS A 107 -4.00 0.96 10.30
CA LYS A 107 -3.82 0.65 11.73
C LYS A 107 -2.34 0.48 12.07
N SER A 108 -1.59 -0.25 11.25
CA SER A 108 -0.16 -0.45 11.48
C SER A 108 0.67 0.84 11.34
N ASN A 109 0.37 1.71 10.37
CA ASN A 109 1.03 3.00 10.24
C ASN A 109 0.68 3.94 11.40
N SER A 110 -0.60 4.04 11.79
CA SER A 110 -1.02 4.87 12.92
C SER A 110 -0.37 4.41 14.23
N GLU A 111 -0.26 3.09 14.46
CA GLU A 111 0.42 2.52 15.62
C GLU A 111 1.91 2.91 15.65
N LYS A 112 2.62 2.73 14.53
CA LYS A 112 4.03 3.12 14.39
C LYS A 112 4.22 4.62 14.59
N ASN A 113 3.36 5.45 14.00
CA ASN A 113 3.49 6.91 14.06
C ASN A 113 3.21 7.42 15.48
N ALA A 114 2.16 6.92 16.13
CA ALA A 114 1.87 7.26 17.52
C ALA A 114 3.02 6.85 18.45
N PHE A 115 3.56 5.64 18.27
CA PHE A 115 4.69 5.16 19.06
C PHE A 115 5.96 5.99 18.84
N ARG A 116 6.28 6.38 17.60
CA ARG A 116 7.43 7.23 17.29
C ARG A 116 7.28 8.65 17.87
N ARG A 117 6.06 9.17 17.97
CA ARG A 117 5.77 10.49 18.52
C ARG A 117 5.85 10.52 20.04
N ASN A 118 5.25 9.54 20.71
CA ASN A 118 5.31 9.40 22.17
C ASN A 118 5.28 7.92 22.58
N PRO A 119 6.44 7.27 22.77
CA PRO A 119 6.50 5.88 23.22
C PRO A 119 5.89 5.65 24.62
N ALA A 120 5.80 6.70 25.44
CA ALA A 120 5.28 6.64 26.81
C ALA A 120 3.77 6.93 26.91
N ASP A 121 3.06 7.07 25.79
CA ASP A 121 1.60 7.25 25.79
C ASP A 121 0.93 6.04 26.46
N PRO A 122 0.14 6.22 27.53
CA PRO A 122 -0.55 5.12 28.23
C PRO A 122 -1.40 4.25 27.31
N ARG A 123 -1.93 4.81 26.22
CA ARG A 123 -2.72 4.06 25.22
C ARG A 123 -1.88 3.01 24.49
N LEU A 124 -0.57 3.19 24.44
CA LEU A 124 0.39 2.30 23.79
C LEU A 124 1.12 1.37 24.77
N ALA A 125 0.83 1.45 26.07
CA ALA A 125 1.53 0.67 27.11
C ALA A 125 1.40 -0.86 26.93
N HIS A 126 0.39 -1.31 26.20
CA HIS A 126 0.20 -2.72 25.84
C HIS A 126 1.18 -3.20 24.75
N LEU A 127 1.86 -2.28 24.04
CA LEU A 127 2.82 -2.62 23.00
C LEU A 127 4.18 -2.97 23.59
N LYS A 128 4.77 -4.05 23.10
CA LYS A 128 6.12 -4.50 23.41
C LYS A 128 7.10 -3.92 22.39
N SER A 129 8.28 -3.53 22.85
CA SER A 129 9.34 -3.03 21.98
C SER A 129 10.73 -3.47 22.45
N ILE A 130 11.68 -3.49 21.53
CA ILE A 130 13.10 -3.73 21.80
C ILE A 130 13.81 -2.37 21.80
N PRO A 131 14.44 -1.95 22.92
CA PRO A 131 15.23 -0.73 22.95
C PRO A 131 16.50 -0.89 22.11
N THR A 132 16.93 0.19 21.47
CA THR A 132 18.14 0.22 20.64
C THR A 132 19.18 1.18 21.22
N ALA A 133 20.45 0.97 20.87
CA ALA A 133 21.55 1.85 21.27
C ALA A 133 21.41 3.29 20.74
N THR A 134 20.56 3.53 19.73
CA THR A 134 20.32 4.87 19.18
C THR A 134 19.26 5.66 19.96
N GLY A 135 18.80 5.15 21.12
CA GLY A 135 17.73 5.77 21.91
C GLY A 135 16.32 5.61 21.32
N LYS A 136 16.17 4.86 20.22
CA LYS A 136 14.88 4.50 19.62
C LYS A 136 14.50 3.07 20.01
N SER A 137 13.23 2.70 19.83
CA SER A 137 12.76 1.33 20.08
C SER A 137 12.07 0.73 18.85
N LEU A 138 12.17 -0.59 18.71
CA LEU A 138 11.55 -1.38 17.64
C LEU A 138 10.30 -2.10 18.17
N LEU A 139 9.14 -1.83 17.59
CA LEU A 139 7.87 -2.47 18.00
C LEU A 139 7.85 -3.96 17.63
N VAL A 140 7.58 -4.85 18.58
CA VAL A 140 7.55 -6.32 18.39
C VAL A 140 6.20 -6.95 18.76
N SER A 141 5.15 -6.16 18.81
CA SER A 141 3.78 -6.60 19.11
C SER A 141 2.78 -5.92 18.18
N GLY A 142 1.50 -6.28 18.31
CA GLY A 142 0.47 -5.79 17.39
C GLY A 142 0.79 -6.24 15.96
N TRP A 143 0.54 -5.38 14.98
CA TRP A 143 0.82 -5.69 13.58
C TRP A 143 2.31 -5.87 13.29
N TRP A 144 3.15 -5.10 13.98
CA TRP A 144 4.61 -5.15 13.86
C TRP A 144 5.23 -6.37 14.56
N GLY A 145 4.45 -7.11 15.36
CA GLY A 145 4.85 -8.40 15.93
C GLY A 145 4.51 -9.60 15.04
N VAL A 146 3.59 -9.44 14.07
CA VAL A 146 3.17 -10.53 13.17
C VAL A 146 4.11 -10.63 11.97
N VAL A 147 4.37 -9.48 11.33
CA VAL A 147 5.28 -9.32 10.19
C VAL A 147 6.07 -8.02 10.37
N ARG A 148 7.25 -7.93 9.77
CA ARG A 148 8.10 -6.74 9.89
C ARG A 148 7.56 -5.54 9.11
N HIS A 149 6.78 -5.78 8.06
CA HIS A 149 6.17 -4.74 7.24
C HIS A 149 4.66 -4.97 7.03
N PRO A 150 3.84 -4.87 8.10
CA PRO A 150 2.39 -5.05 7.99
C PRO A 150 1.73 -4.01 7.08
N ASN A 151 2.28 -2.81 7.02
CA ASN A 151 1.83 -1.78 6.10
C ASN A 151 1.99 -2.21 4.64
N TYR A 152 3.11 -2.86 4.28
CA TYR A 152 3.32 -3.39 2.93
C TYR A 152 2.36 -4.54 2.60
N LEU A 153 2.02 -5.38 3.58
CA LEU A 153 0.98 -6.40 3.42
C LEU A 153 -0.38 -5.76 3.11
N GLY A 154 -0.79 -4.75 3.88
CA GLY A 154 -2.04 -4.03 3.63
C GLY A 154 -2.07 -3.39 2.24
N ASP A 155 -0.96 -2.78 1.84
CA ASP A 155 -0.74 -2.22 0.51
C ASP A 155 -0.89 -3.25 -0.62
N LEU A 156 -0.31 -4.44 -0.48
CA LEU A 156 -0.46 -5.53 -1.45
C LEU A 156 -1.91 -6.02 -1.58
N LEU A 157 -2.64 -6.13 -0.46
CA LEU A 157 -4.07 -6.51 -0.49
C LEU A 157 -4.92 -5.45 -1.19
N MET A 158 -4.61 -4.17 -0.98
CA MET A 158 -5.27 -3.08 -1.69
C MET A 158 -4.93 -3.09 -3.19
N ALA A 159 -3.67 -3.33 -3.55
CA ALA A 159 -3.25 -3.44 -4.94
C ALA A 159 -3.95 -4.60 -5.66
N LEU A 160 -4.07 -5.75 -5.00
CA LEU A 160 -4.85 -6.88 -5.50
C LEU A 160 -6.33 -6.50 -5.71
N ALA A 161 -6.94 -5.81 -4.74
CA ALA A 161 -8.32 -5.35 -4.84
C ALA A 161 -8.56 -4.33 -5.97
N TRP A 162 -7.52 -3.61 -6.43
CA TRP A 162 -7.62 -2.71 -7.58
C TRP A 162 -7.61 -3.45 -8.91
N SER A 163 -6.90 -4.57 -9.01
CA SER A 163 -6.78 -5.35 -10.25
C SER A 163 -7.93 -6.35 -10.44
N LEU A 164 -8.49 -6.89 -9.36
CA LEU A 164 -9.57 -7.89 -9.43
C LEU A 164 -10.83 -7.46 -10.22
N PRO A 165 -11.30 -6.20 -10.16
CA PRO A 165 -12.43 -5.75 -10.97
C PRO A 165 -12.24 -5.95 -12.48
N CYS A 166 -10.99 -5.98 -12.97
CA CYS A 166 -10.68 -6.14 -14.38
C CYS A 166 -10.70 -7.61 -14.87
N GLY A 167 -10.91 -8.58 -13.96
CA GLY A 167 -10.91 -10.00 -14.28
C GLY A 167 -9.52 -10.54 -14.65
N PHE A 168 -9.49 -11.69 -15.33
CA PHE A 168 -8.27 -12.48 -15.55
C PHE A 168 -7.93 -12.70 -17.04
N GLN A 169 -8.66 -12.07 -17.95
CA GLN A 169 -8.48 -12.28 -19.39
C GLN A 169 -7.18 -11.67 -19.92
N HIS A 170 -6.76 -10.54 -19.35
CA HIS A 170 -5.58 -9.80 -19.80
C HIS A 170 -4.62 -9.53 -18.64
N LEU A 171 -3.32 -9.54 -18.96
CA LEU A 171 -2.26 -9.28 -17.99
C LEU A 171 -2.12 -7.80 -17.64
N LEU A 172 -2.51 -6.89 -18.54
CA LEU A 172 -2.33 -5.44 -18.38
C LEU A 172 -2.85 -4.87 -17.04
N PRO A 173 -4.10 -5.15 -16.60
CA PRO A 173 -4.59 -4.62 -15.31
C PRO A 173 -3.87 -5.22 -14.08
N TRP A 174 -3.15 -6.33 -14.24
CA TRP A 174 -2.34 -6.97 -13.19
C TRP A 174 -0.94 -6.39 -13.09
N TYR A 175 -0.53 -5.55 -14.06
CA TYR A 175 0.76 -4.88 -14.07
C TYR A 175 1.06 -4.18 -12.75
N TYR A 176 0.10 -3.40 -12.22
CA TYR A 176 0.28 -2.66 -10.97
C TYR A 176 0.61 -3.61 -9.81
N MET A 177 -0.13 -4.70 -9.64
CA MET A 177 0.10 -5.67 -8.58
C MET A 177 1.50 -6.30 -8.68
N ILE A 178 1.92 -6.68 -9.90
CA ILE A 178 3.22 -7.30 -10.16
C ILE A 178 4.35 -6.31 -9.88
N TYR A 179 4.27 -5.11 -10.46
CA TYR A 179 5.22 -4.03 -10.24
C TYR A 179 5.36 -3.70 -8.75
N PHE A 180 4.23 -3.55 -8.06
CA PHE A 180 4.21 -3.14 -6.67
C PHE A 180 4.77 -4.22 -5.73
N LEU A 181 4.55 -5.50 -6.02
CA LEU A 181 5.20 -6.60 -5.31
C LEU A 181 6.73 -6.54 -5.44
N ILE A 182 7.24 -6.36 -6.66
CA ILE A 182 8.69 -6.23 -6.91
C ILE A 182 9.24 -5.01 -6.17
N LEU A 183 8.55 -3.87 -6.25
CA LEU A 183 8.93 -2.64 -5.55
C LEU A 183 9.01 -2.84 -4.04
N LEU A 184 8.01 -3.49 -3.43
CA LEU A 184 7.95 -3.72 -1.99
C LEU A 184 9.00 -4.71 -1.51
N VAL A 185 9.31 -5.75 -2.29
CA VAL A 185 10.42 -6.68 -1.98
C VAL A 185 11.76 -5.97 -2.05
N HIS A 186 11.98 -5.15 -3.08
CA HIS A 186 13.19 -4.34 -3.18
C HIS A 186 13.30 -3.35 -2.02
N ARG A 187 12.19 -2.71 -1.65
CA ARG A 187 12.11 -1.76 -0.53
C ARG A 187 12.38 -2.42 0.82
N ASP A 188 11.79 -3.59 1.08
CA ASP A 188 12.08 -4.44 2.24
C ASP A 188 13.58 -4.75 2.33
N SER A 189 14.21 -5.17 1.22
CA SER A 189 15.64 -5.48 1.22
C SER A 189 16.53 -4.27 1.55
N ARG A 190 16.17 -3.07 1.07
CA ARG A 190 16.86 -1.82 1.42
C ARG A 190 16.69 -1.50 2.91
N ASP A 191 15.45 -1.52 3.42
CA ASP A 191 15.15 -1.21 4.83
C ASP A 191 15.84 -2.20 5.78
N MET A 192 15.84 -3.48 5.43
CA MET A 192 16.56 -4.54 6.14
C MET A 192 18.06 -4.24 6.28
N SER A 193 18.69 -3.78 5.20
CA SER A 193 20.13 -3.47 5.17
C SER A 193 20.43 -2.23 6.02
N GLU A 194 19.58 -1.21 5.93
CA GLU A 194 19.72 0.02 6.68
C GLU A 194 19.48 -0.18 8.19
N CYS A 195 18.40 -0.88 8.56
CA CYS A 195 18.06 -1.20 9.94
C CYS A 195 19.12 -2.08 10.60
N ARG A 196 19.72 -3.03 9.85
CA ARG A 196 20.85 -3.82 10.34
C ARG A 196 22.07 -2.95 10.65
N ARG A 197 22.42 -2.05 9.73
CA ARG A 197 23.54 -1.10 9.92
C ARG A 197 23.28 -0.17 11.11
N LYS A 198 22.04 0.27 11.30
CA LYS A 198 21.66 1.28 12.29
C LYS A 198 21.47 0.73 13.71
N TYR A 199 20.81 -0.41 13.86
CA TYR A 199 20.42 -0.94 15.17
C TYR A 199 21.23 -2.18 15.59
N GLY A 200 22.04 -2.76 14.70
CA GLY A 200 22.98 -3.84 15.03
C GLY A 200 22.31 -5.02 15.75
N ARG A 201 22.77 -5.35 16.96
CA ARG A 201 22.26 -6.48 17.75
C ARG A 201 20.76 -6.40 18.05
N ALA A 202 20.23 -5.21 18.30
CA ALA A 202 18.80 -5.03 18.54
C ALA A 202 17.97 -5.39 17.29
N TRP A 203 18.51 -5.15 16.09
CA TRP A 203 17.88 -5.60 14.85
C TRP A 203 17.92 -7.12 14.69
N GLU A 204 19.02 -7.76 15.08
CA GLU A 204 19.12 -9.23 15.03
C GLU A 204 18.12 -9.89 15.97
N GLU A 205 17.93 -9.34 17.18
CA GLU A 205 16.90 -9.75 18.12
C GLU A 205 15.49 -9.52 17.57
N TYR A 206 15.26 -8.36 16.94
CA TYR A 206 14.01 -8.04 16.26
C TYR A 206 13.67 -9.07 15.18
N CYS A 207 14.64 -9.41 14.31
CA CYS A 207 14.45 -10.38 13.24
C CYS A 207 14.20 -11.82 13.75
N ARG A 208 14.72 -12.18 14.93
CA ARG A 208 14.45 -13.48 15.56
C ARG A 208 13.04 -13.55 16.14
N THR A 209 12.58 -12.43 16.69
CA THR A 209 11.24 -12.28 17.28
C THR A 209 10.18 -12.23 16.19
N VAL A 210 10.36 -11.37 15.18
CA VAL A 210 9.44 -11.15 14.07
C VAL A 210 10.05 -11.73 12.80
N ARG A 211 9.79 -13.01 12.56
CA ARG A 211 10.47 -13.79 11.52
C ARG A 211 10.05 -13.41 10.10
N PHE A 212 8.76 -13.16 9.89
CA PHE A 212 8.20 -12.89 8.57
C PHE A 212 8.38 -11.41 8.17
N ARG A 213 8.62 -11.17 6.89
CA ARG A 213 8.90 -9.84 6.34
C ARG A 213 7.62 -9.16 5.87
N LEU A 214 6.94 -9.79 4.92
CA LEU A 214 5.76 -9.25 4.24
C LEU A 214 4.53 -10.11 4.49
N VAL A 215 4.64 -11.42 4.24
CA VAL A 215 3.50 -12.34 4.24
C VAL A 215 3.69 -13.35 5.37
N PRO A 216 2.78 -13.36 6.37
CA PRO A 216 2.87 -14.30 7.48
C PRO A 216 2.98 -15.74 6.97
N HIS A 217 3.89 -16.52 7.55
CA HIS A 217 4.10 -17.94 7.21
C HIS A 217 4.62 -18.23 5.80
N LEU A 218 4.94 -17.21 4.99
CA LEU A 218 5.47 -17.39 3.64
C LEU A 218 6.80 -16.65 3.42
N TYR A 219 6.87 -15.36 3.71
CA TYR A 219 8.04 -14.50 3.47
C TYR A 219 8.14 -13.40 4.51
#